data_AF-A0A961HWR4-F1
#
_entry.id   AF-A0A961HWR4-F1
#
_cell.length_a   1.000
_cell.length_b   1.000
_cell.length_c   1.000
_cell.angle_alpha   90.00
_cell.angle_beta   90.00
_cell.angle_gamma   90.00
#
_symmetry.space_group_name_H-M   'P 1'
#
loop_
_entity.id
_entity.type
_entity.pdbx_description
1 polymer ?
#
loop_
_entity_poly.entity_id
_entity_poly.type
_entity_poly.pdbx_seq_one_letter_code
_entity_poly.pdbx_strand_id
1 'polypeptide(L)'
;MTSTDNRPRPSRRQILAGTAGLAGALLLTRAASAQTTSAANADFLFVQTADAMAFEADRNRLTLRDVSPVTLFFSDRPERIAGNMSTERFVPFWSEGKDSFLSDPPNADISVLENGTLRQTVVVLEDPVFEGGDLHYTVKIIDGDMPEHGENVSVFIDIIGMPLTPVSFAGARRRAFRRAALY
;
A
#
# COMPACT_ATOMS: atom_id res chain seq x y z
N MET A 1 -11.06 74.92 77.39
CA MET A 1 -10.97 76.23 76.71
C MET A 1 -9.72 76.16 75.84
N THR A 2 -9.80 76.65 74.61
CA THR A 2 -8.73 76.73 73.58
C THR A 2 -8.35 75.41 72.90
N SER A 3 -7.97 75.36 71.63
CA SER A 3 -8.18 76.22 70.45
C SER A 3 -7.62 75.45 69.26
N THR A 4 -8.36 75.44 68.14
CA THR A 4 -7.85 75.28 66.76
C THR A 4 -6.82 76.38 66.47
N ASP A 5 -5.89 76.32 65.53
CA ASP A 5 -5.91 75.89 64.14
C ASP A 5 -4.43 75.86 63.65
N ASN A 6 -4.18 75.26 62.49
CA ASN A 6 -3.25 75.65 61.42
C ASN A 6 -2.60 74.41 60.76
N ARG A 7 -2.94 74.16 59.49
CA ARG A 7 -2.20 73.25 58.57
C ARG A 7 -1.05 74.07 57.95
N PRO A 8 0.08 73.53 57.42
CA PRO A 8 0.09 72.67 56.23
C PRO A 8 1.28 71.69 56.08
N ARG A 9 1.18 70.86 55.02
CA ARG A 9 2.03 69.72 54.63
C ARG A 9 3.46 70.11 54.19
N PRO A 10 4.44 69.21 54.38
CA PRO A 10 5.31 68.75 53.29
C PRO A 10 5.53 67.21 53.41
N SER A 11 6.37 66.44 52.71
CA SER A 11 7.51 66.65 51.82
C SER A 11 7.78 65.34 51.03
N ARG A 12 8.85 65.35 50.22
CA ARG A 12 9.25 64.38 49.19
C ARG A 12 9.98 63.12 49.72
N ARG A 13 9.72 62.02 49.01
CA ARG A 13 10.54 60.82 48.70
C ARG A 13 10.86 59.84 49.82
N GLN A 14 10.47 58.58 49.61
CA GLN A 14 11.36 57.42 49.65
C GLN A 14 10.87 56.32 48.68
N ILE A 15 11.85 55.63 48.10
CA ILE A 15 11.77 54.63 47.03
C ILE A 15 11.43 53.28 47.65
N LEU A 16 10.54 52.49 47.02
CA LEU A 16 10.62 51.03 47.12
C LEU A 16 10.06 50.34 45.86
N ALA A 17 10.71 49.22 45.55
CA ALA A 17 10.63 48.42 44.34
C ALA A 17 9.30 47.67 44.14
N GLY A 18 9.05 47.22 42.89
CA GLY A 18 8.07 46.16 42.61
C GLY A 18 7.40 46.18 41.24
N THR A 19 8.07 45.58 40.25
CA THR A 19 7.56 44.76 39.12
C THR A 19 6.19 45.05 38.45
N ALA A 20 6.20 45.27 37.13
CA ALA A 20 5.72 44.30 36.10
C ALA A 20 5.08 44.95 34.85
N GLY A 21 5.42 44.42 33.67
CA GLY A 21 4.68 44.53 32.39
C GLY A 21 5.06 45.74 31.53
N LEU A 22 5.32 45.68 30.22
CA LEU A 22 5.02 44.70 29.18
C LEU A 22 6.13 44.75 28.12
N ALA A 23 6.86 43.65 27.93
CA ALA A 23 7.69 43.47 26.74
C ALA A 23 6.84 42.78 25.67
N GLY A 24 6.47 43.52 24.61
CA GLY A 24 5.82 42.96 23.44
C GLY A 24 6.81 42.14 22.62
N ALA A 25 6.83 40.83 22.83
CA ALA A 25 7.44 39.87 21.92
C ALA A 25 6.31 39.17 21.14
N LEU A 26 6.12 39.56 19.88
CA LEU A 26 5.19 38.89 18.97
C LEU A 26 5.82 37.56 18.53
N LEU A 27 5.64 36.52 19.32
CA LEU A 27 5.96 35.15 18.92
C LEU A 27 4.92 34.68 17.91
N LEU A 28 5.29 34.69 16.62
CA LEU A 28 4.57 33.97 15.57
C LEU A 28 4.70 32.46 15.86
N THR A 29 3.75 31.93 16.63
CA THR A 29 3.57 30.49 16.80
C THR A 29 3.12 29.93 15.45
N ARG A 30 4.04 29.29 14.74
CA ARG A 30 3.70 28.46 13.58
C ARG A 30 2.93 27.27 14.14
N ALA A 31 1.60 27.34 14.11
CA ALA A 31 0.76 26.18 14.35
C ALA A 31 1.15 25.12 13.32
N ALA A 32 1.89 24.11 13.76
CA ALA A 32 2.03 22.89 12.99
C ALA A 32 0.63 22.29 12.94
N SER A 33 -0.04 22.46 11.81
CA SER A 33 -1.24 21.68 11.53
C SER A 33 -0.81 20.22 11.59
N ALA A 34 -1.15 19.55 12.70
CA ALA A 34 -1.18 18.10 12.73
C ALA A 34 -2.21 17.72 11.66
N GLN A 35 -1.73 17.39 10.47
CA GLN A 35 -2.54 16.71 9.48
C GLN A 35 -2.91 15.40 10.15
N THR A 36 -4.16 15.30 10.59
CA THR A 36 -4.78 14.02 10.86
C THR A 36 -4.69 13.26 9.54
N THR A 37 -3.68 12.42 9.40
CA THR A 37 -3.67 11.39 8.36
C THR A 37 -4.93 10.58 8.61
N SER A 38 -5.96 10.81 7.80
CA SER A 38 -7.00 9.80 7.60
C SER A 38 -6.26 8.48 7.45
N ALA A 39 -6.58 7.49 8.28
CA ALA A 39 -5.97 6.16 8.16
C ALA A 39 -6.12 5.73 6.70
N ALA A 40 -5.02 5.77 5.95
CA ALA A 40 -5.05 5.52 4.54
C ALA A 40 -5.25 4.01 4.37
N ASN A 41 -6.31 3.62 3.66
CA ASN A 41 -6.39 2.27 3.13
C ASN A 41 -5.24 2.14 2.12
N ALA A 42 -4.23 1.34 2.47
CA ALA A 42 -3.11 1.07 1.59
C ALA A 42 -3.51 0.00 0.58
N ASP A 43 -3.32 0.27 -0.70
CA ASP A 43 -3.46 -0.74 -1.74
C ASP A 43 -2.21 -1.63 -1.75
N PHE A 44 -2.41 -2.94 -1.59
CA PHE A 44 -1.34 -3.92 -1.46
C PHE A 44 -1.14 -4.73 -2.74
N LEU A 45 0.10 -4.76 -3.23
CA LEU A 45 0.54 -5.65 -4.28
C LEU A 45 1.08 -6.93 -3.65
N PHE A 46 0.86 -8.08 -4.29
CA PHE A 46 1.30 -9.38 -3.77
C PHE A 46 2.23 -10.09 -4.74
N VAL A 47 3.16 -10.88 -4.20
CA VAL A 47 4.06 -11.74 -4.98
C VAL A 47 4.01 -13.16 -4.44
N GLN A 48 3.81 -14.09 -5.35
CA GLN A 48 3.89 -15.52 -5.11
C GLN A 48 4.93 -16.13 -6.06
N THR A 49 5.59 -17.19 -5.61
CA THR A 49 6.54 -17.96 -6.43
C THR A 49 6.25 -19.44 -6.28
N ALA A 50 6.47 -20.22 -7.32
CA ALA A 50 6.26 -21.67 -7.32
C ALA A 50 7.31 -22.35 -8.19
N ASP A 51 7.61 -23.62 -7.88
CA ASP A 51 8.62 -24.36 -8.63
C ASP A 51 8.16 -24.66 -10.06
N ALA A 52 6.86 -24.94 -10.24
CA ALA A 52 6.28 -25.17 -11.55
C ALA A 52 4.82 -24.71 -11.65
N MET A 53 4.28 -24.71 -12.86
CA MET A 53 2.85 -24.57 -13.10
C MET A 53 2.30 -25.60 -14.09
N ALA A 54 1.00 -25.84 -13.98
CA ALA A 54 0.20 -26.45 -15.02
C ALA A 54 -1.04 -25.59 -15.29
N PHE A 55 -1.35 -25.35 -16.57
CA PHE A 55 -2.55 -24.66 -17.00
C PHE A 55 -3.46 -25.60 -17.78
N GLU A 56 -4.70 -25.70 -17.34
CA GLU A 56 -5.73 -26.55 -17.94
C GLU A 56 -6.76 -25.65 -18.63
N ALA A 57 -6.57 -25.44 -19.94
CA ALA A 57 -7.31 -24.46 -20.72
C ALA A 57 -8.82 -24.77 -20.80
N ASP A 58 -9.20 -26.04 -20.81
CA ASP A 58 -10.61 -26.48 -20.82
C ASP A 58 -11.35 -26.13 -19.53
N ARG A 59 -10.61 -26.02 -18.41
CA ARG A 59 -11.14 -25.68 -17.08
C ARG A 59 -10.79 -24.27 -16.63
N ASN A 60 -10.05 -23.50 -17.44
CA ASN A 60 -9.47 -22.22 -17.05
C ASN A 60 -8.75 -22.30 -15.70
N ARG A 61 -8.03 -23.39 -15.45
CA ARG A 61 -7.45 -23.68 -14.14
C ARG A 61 -5.94 -23.56 -14.19
N LEU A 62 -5.39 -22.59 -13.47
CA LEU A 62 -3.97 -22.50 -13.19
C LEU A 62 -3.66 -23.26 -11.89
N THR A 63 -2.64 -24.10 -11.93
CA THR A 63 -2.05 -24.70 -10.74
C THR A 63 -0.62 -24.26 -10.62
N LEU A 64 -0.29 -23.63 -9.49
CA LEU A 64 1.06 -23.36 -9.03
C LEU A 64 1.50 -24.53 -8.16
N ARG A 65 2.49 -25.29 -8.62
CA ARG A 65 3.00 -26.50 -7.97
C ARG A 65 4.11 -26.16 -6.98
N ASP A 66 4.06 -26.75 -5.79
CA ASP A 66 5.02 -26.50 -4.73
C ASP A 66 5.21 -24.99 -4.50
N VAL A 67 4.09 -24.29 -4.29
CA VAL A 67 4.12 -22.84 -4.08
C VAL A 67 4.93 -22.54 -2.82
N SER A 68 5.74 -21.48 -2.87
CA SER A 68 6.43 -20.95 -1.69
C SER A 68 5.42 -20.83 -0.54
N PRO A 69 5.76 -21.27 0.69
CA PRO A 69 4.87 -21.11 1.84
C PRO A 69 4.74 -19.64 2.27
N VAL A 70 5.46 -18.72 1.62
CA VAL A 70 5.49 -17.28 1.91
C VAL A 70 4.97 -16.50 0.70
N THR A 71 3.95 -15.68 0.92
CA THR A 71 3.47 -14.64 0.01
C THR A 71 3.98 -13.29 0.49
N LEU A 72 4.69 -12.57 -0.37
CA LEU A 72 5.15 -11.22 -0.07
C LEU A 72 4.04 -10.22 -0.41
N PHE A 73 3.98 -9.12 0.34
CA PHE A 73 3.11 -8.01 0.00
C PHE A 73 3.79 -6.67 0.27
N PHE A 74 3.38 -5.66 -0.47
CA PHE A 74 3.84 -4.28 -0.23
C PHE A 74 2.87 -3.26 -0.81
N SER A 75 2.87 -2.06 -0.25
CA SER A 75 2.13 -0.90 -0.75
C SER A 75 3.10 0.12 -1.35
N ASP A 76 2.61 0.94 -2.27
CA ASP A 76 3.38 2.12 -2.73
C ASP A 76 3.27 3.27 -1.71
N ARG A 77 3.79 4.44 -2.09
CA ARG A 77 3.68 5.70 -1.34
C ARG A 77 2.20 6.10 -1.17
N PRO A 78 1.86 6.81 -0.08
CA PRO A 78 2.75 7.29 0.99
C PRO A 78 3.15 6.21 2.01
N GLU A 79 2.33 5.17 2.18
CA GLU A 79 2.41 4.23 3.30
C GLU A 79 3.67 3.36 3.30
N ARG A 80 4.15 2.91 2.12
CA ARG A 80 5.37 2.09 1.97
C ARG A 80 5.45 0.90 2.93
N ILE A 81 4.33 0.22 3.12
CA ILE A 81 4.27 -0.97 3.94
C ILE A 81 4.86 -2.11 3.13
N ALA A 82 5.72 -2.93 3.72
CA ALA A 82 6.20 -4.16 3.10
C ALA A 82 6.22 -5.26 4.16
N GLY A 83 5.86 -6.47 3.76
CA GLY A 83 5.75 -7.58 4.66
C GLY A 83 5.55 -8.90 3.92
N ASN A 84 5.17 -9.90 4.69
CA ASN A 84 4.84 -11.21 4.18
C ASN A 84 3.79 -11.87 5.05
N MET A 85 3.15 -12.89 4.49
CA MET A 85 2.25 -13.79 5.18
C MET A 85 2.47 -15.21 4.68
N SER A 86 2.01 -16.20 5.43
CA SER A 86 1.97 -17.56 4.91
C SER A 86 0.98 -17.64 3.74
N THR A 87 1.32 -18.35 2.67
CA THR A 87 0.44 -18.52 1.51
C THR A 87 -0.88 -19.21 1.86
N GLU A 88 -0.88 -20.10 2.85
CA GLU A 88 -2.11 -20.66 3.42
C GLU A 88 -3.06 -19.59 3.99
N ARG A 89 -2.52 -18.49 4.54
CA ARG A 89 -3.31 -17.37 5.08
C ARG A 89 -3.76 -16.39 3.99
N PHE A 90 -3.14 -16.41 2.82
CA PHE A 90 -3.55 -15.59 1.69
C PHE A 90 -4.92 -16.01 1.14
N VAL A 91 -5.25 -17.31 1.16
CA VAL A 91 -6.55 -17.82 0.68
C VAL A 91 -7.74 -17.28 1.48
N PRO A 92 -7.81 -17.39 2.83
CA PRO A 92 -8.93 -16.81 3.57
C PRO A 92 -8.98 -15.28 3.45
N PHE A 93 -7.81 -14.61 3.38
CA PHE A 93 -7.71 -13.16 3.16
C PHE A 93 -8.42 -12.71 1.87
N TRP A 94 -8.45 -13.55 0.84
CA TRP A 94 -9.06 -13.24 -0.47
C TRP A 94 -10.50 -12.71 -0.39
N SER A 95 -11.26 -13.19 0.60
CA SER A 95 -12.67 -12.84 0.80
C SER A 95 -12.92 -11.82 1.90
N GLU A 96 -11.87 -11.29 2.53
CA GLU A 96 -11.99 -10.38 3.65
C GLU A 96 -12.28 -8.94 3.20
N GLY A 97 -13.26 -8.30 3.85
CA GLY A 97 -13.59 -6.90 3.63
C GLY A 97 -14.62 -6.66 2.52
N LYS A 98 -15.04 -5.40 2.40
CA LYS A 98 -16.04 -4.98 1.40
C LYS A 98 -15.45 -4.87 -0.01
N ASP A 99 -14.18 -4.46 -0.08
CA ASP A 99 -13.42 -4.26 -1.31
C ASP A 99 -12.42 -5.42 -1.47
N SER A 100 -12.91 -6.65 -1.28
CA SER A 100 -12.14 -7.90 -1.30
C SER A 100 -11.83 -8.36 -2.73
N PHE A 101 -10.85 -9.25 -2.89
CA PHE A 101 -10.59 -9.91 -4.17
C PHE A 101 -11.71 -10.84 -4.62
N LEU A 102 -12.52 -11.35 -3.71
CA LEU A 102 -13.73 -12.10 -4.06
C LEU A 102 -14.76 -11.20 -4.76
N SER A 103 -14.89 -9.94 -4.33
CA SER A 103 -15.84 -8.96 -4.89
C SER A 103 -15.31 -8.22 -6.12
N ASP A 104 -14.00 -7.98 -6.18
CA ASP A 104 -13.30 -7.32 -7.29
C ASP A 104 -12.01 -8.09 -7.61
N PRO A 105 -12.09 -9.12 -8.48
CA PRO A 105 -10.97 -9.99 -8.78
C PRO A 105 -9.73 -9.25 -9.32
N PRO A 106 -8.53 -9.53 -8.79
CA PRO A 106 -7.32 -8.83 -9.17
C PRO A 106 -6.79 -9.27 -10.53
N ASN A 107 -6.04 -8.37 -11.17
CA ASN A 107 -5.17 -8.76 -12.28
C ASN A 107 -3.88 -9.37 -11.74
N ALA A 108 -3.27 -10.25 -12.52
CA ALA A 108 -1.95 -10.77 -12.26
C ALA A 108 -1.07 -10.81 -13.52
N ASP A 109 0.22 -10.65 -13.30
CA ASP A 109 1.28 -10.97 -14.25
C ASP A 109 1.94 -12.28 -13.83
N ILE A 110 1.91 -13.26 -14.72
CA ILE A 110 2.54 -14.56 -14.52
C ILE A 110 3.75 -14.63 -15.43
N SER A 111 4.92 -14.80 -14.83
CA SER A 111 6.16 -15.06 -15.54
C SER A 111 6.64 -16.48 -15.25
N VAL A 112 7.00 -17.21 -16.29
CA VAL A 112 7.39 -18.62 -16.21
C VAL A 112 8.50 -18.93 -17.21
N LEU A 113 9.35 -19.91 -16.91
CA LEU A 113 10.27 -20.51 -17.86
C LEU A 113 9.62 -21.74 -18.51
N GLU A 114 9.34 -21.65 -19.81
CA GLU A 114 8.93 -22.77 -20.65
C GLU A 114 10.15 -23.23 -21.46
N ASN A 115 10.70 -24.40 -21.15
CA ASN A 115 11.87 -24.95 -21.85
C ASN A 115 13.05 -23.96 -21.94
N GLY A 116 13.33 -23.25 -20.83
CA GLY A 116 14.37 -22.23 -20.75
C GLY A 116 14.03 -20.89 -21.42
N THR A 117 12.83 -20.73 -21.96
CA THR A 117 12.37 -19.47 -22.56
C THR A 117 11.38 -18.77 -21.63
N LEU A 118 11.61 -17.48 -21.36
CA LEU A 118 10.69 -16.69 -20.55
C LEU A 118 9.37 -16.45 -21.29
N ARG A 119 8.28 -16.78 -20.63
CA ARG A 119 6.90 -16.46 -21.04
C ARG A 119 6.27 -15.53 -20.01
N GLN A 120 5.36 -14.71 -20.50
CA GLN A 120 4.61 -13.76 -19.70
C GLN A 120 3.15 -13.82 -20.12
N THR A 121 2.26 -14.02 -19.16
CA THR A 121 0.81 -13.98 -19.38
C THR A 121 0.16 -13.10 -18.34
N VAL A 122 -0.89 -12.39 -18.77
CA VAL A 122 -1.64 -11.47 -17.95
C VAL A 122 -3.03 -12.05 -17.77
N VAL A 123 -3.49 -12.16 -16.53
CA VAL A 123 -4.75 -12.81 -16.21
C VAL A 123 -5.54 -12.03 -15.17
N VAL A 124 -6.85 -12.29 -15.09
CA VAL A 124 -7.61 -12.10 -13.85
C VAL A 124 -7.51 -13.39 -13.05
N LEU A 125 -7.25 -13.31 -11.74
CA LEU A 125 -7.25 -14.46 -10.84
C LEU A 125 -8.57 -14.53 -10.06
N GLU A 126 -9.13 -15.72 -9.93
CA GLU A 126 -10.38 -16.00 -9.22
C GLU A 126 -10.24 -17.30 -8.41
N ASP A 127 -11.08 -17.46 -7.39
CA ASP A 127 -11.28 -18.70 -6.64
C ASP A 127 -9.98 -19.42 -6.18
N PRO A 128 -9.14 -18.79 -5.34
CA PRO A 128 -7.93 -19.45 -4.85
C PRO A 128 -8.26 -20.68 -4.00
N VAL A 129 -7.55 -21.78 -4.25
CA VAL A 129 -7.63 -23.00 -3.42
C VAL A 129 -6.23 -23.50 -3.13
N PHE A 130 -5.88 -23.58 -1.84
CA PHE A 130 -4.61 -24.14 -1.38
C PHE A 130 -4.81 -25.57 -0.87
N GLU A 131 -4.15 -26.54 -1.49
CA GLU A 131 -4.25 -27.95 -1.12
C GLU A 131 -2.94 -28.68 -1.42
N GLY A 132 -2.44 -29.47 -0.46
CA GLY A 132 -1.31 -30.36 -0.71
C GLY A 132 0.02 -29.67 -1.07
N GLY A 133 0.18 -28.37 -0.76
CA GLY A 133 1.35 -27.58 -1.16
C GLY A 133 1.18 -26.85 -2.50
N ASP A 134 0.07 -27.08 -3.20
CA ASP A 134 -0.26 -26.42 -4.45
C ASP A 134 -1.28 -25.31 -4.23
N LEU A 135 -1.21 -24.28 -5.07
CA LEU A 135 -2.19 -23.21 -5.13
C LEU A 135 -2.86 -23.17 -6.49
N HIS A 136 -4.17 -23.26 -6.49
CA HIS A 136 -4.99 -23.24 -7.68
C HIS A 136 -5.72 -21.92 -7.80
N TYR A 137 -5.89 -21.45 -9.04
CA TYR A 137 -6.76 -20.34 -9.39
C TYR A 137 -7.61 -20.72 -10.60
N THR A 138 -8.84 -20.22 -10.63
CA THR A 138 -9.53 -19.99 -11.90
C THR A 138 -8.93 -18.75 -12.53
N VAL A 139 -8.68 -18.76 -13.84
CA VAL A 139 -8.00 -17.66 -14.52
C VAL A 139 -8.73 -17.22 -15.79
N LYS A 140 -8.78 -15.91 -16.03
CA LYS A 140 -9.23 -15.35 -17.31
C LYS A 140 -8.05 -14.65 -17.98
N ILE A 141 -7.63 -15.13 -19.14
CA ILE A 141 -6.49 -14.56 -19.87
C ILE A 141 -6.89 -13.19 -20.45
N ILE A 142 -6.05 -12.18 -20.19
CA ILE A 142 -6.18 -10.81 -20.69
C ILE A 142 -5.23 -10.58 -21.88
N ASP A 143 -3.97 -11.00 -21.75
CA ASP A 143 -2.92 -10.76 -22.75
C ASP A 143 -1.82 -11.84 -22.66
N GLY A 144 -1.26 -12.22 -23.80
CA GLY A 144 -0.26 -13.28 -23.93
C GLY A 144 -0.82 -14.71 -23.99
N ASP A 145 0.05 -15.64 -24.33
CA ASP A 145 -0.25 -17.07 -24.37
C ASP A 145 0.28 -17.74 -23.10
N MET A 146 -0.56 -18.50 -22.39
CA MET A 146 -0.14 -19.27 -21.22
C MET A 146 0.28 -20.66 -21.64
N PRO A 147 1.52 -21.09 -21.35
CA PRO A 147 1.93 -22.44 -21.66
C PRO A 147 1.17 -23.43 -20.78
N GLU A 148 0.95 -24.66 -21.28
CA GLU A 148 0.34 -25.73 -20.48
C GLU A 148 1.20 -26.09 -19.27
N HIS A 149 2.52 -25.96 -19.40
CA HIS A 149 3.50 -26.25 -18.34
C HIS A 149 4.62 -25.23 -18.33
N GLY A 150 5.24 -25.06 -17.16
CA GLY A 150 6.49 -24.32 -17.05
C GLY A 150 7.06 -24.34 -15.63
N GLU A 151 8.28 -23.84 -15.50
CA GLU A 151 9.11 -23.90 -14.29
C GLU A 151 9.45 -22.49 -13.80
N ASN A 152 9.91 -22.37 -12.55
CA ASN A 152 10.37 -21.10 -11.95
C ASN A 152 9.33 -19.99 -12.07
N VAL A 153 8.13 -20.25 -11.56
CA VAL A 153 6.98 -19.37 -11.73
C VAL A 153 7.06 -18.21 -10.75
N SER A 154 6.82 -17.00 -11.24
CA SER A 154 6.57 -15.80 -10.43
C SER A 154 5.21 -15.21 -10.79
N VAL A 155 4.39 -14.95 -9.79
CA VAL A 155 3.07 -14.36 -9.94
C VAL A 155 3.04 -13.04 -9.18
N PHE A 156 2.78 -11.96 -9.90
CA PHE A 156 2.60 -10.62 -9.36
C PHE A 156 1.11 -10.26 -9.43
N ILE A 157 0.49 -9.96 -8.29
CA ILE A 157 -0.96 -9.73 -8.18
C ILE A 157 -1.18 -8.25 -7.80
N ASP A 158 -2.03 -7.58 -8.58
CA ASP A 158 -2.35 -6.14 -8.49
C ASP A 158 -3.80 -5.92 -8.05
N ILE A 159 -4.05 -4.90 -7.23
CA ILE A 159 -5.39 -4.42 -6.91
C ILE A 159 -5.75 -3.35 -7.94
N ILE A 160 -6.62 -3.64 -8.91
CA ILE A 160 -7.25 -2.58 -9.71
C ILE A 160 -8.68 -2.41 -9.27
N GLY A 161 -8.93 -1.34 -8.51
CA GLY A 161 -10.27 -0.91 -8.07
C GLY A 161 -10.43 0.61 -7.88
N MET A 162 -9.68 1.47 -8.62
CA MET A 162 -9.88 2.93 -8.57
C MET A 162 -10.16 3.56 -9.95
N PRO A 163 -11.22 4.39 -10.12
CA PRO A 163 -11.61 4.99 -11.39
C PRO A 163 -10.72 6.15 -11.88
N LEU A 164 -9.52 6.33 -11.34
CA LEU A 164 -8.58 7.41 -11.73
C LEU A 164 -7.11 6.96 -11.87
N THR A 165 -6.82 5.68 -12.11
CA THR A 165 -5.51 5.29 -12.63
C THR A 165 -5.58 5.21 -14.16
N PRO A 166 -5.11 6.24 -14.90
CA PRO A 166 -4.92 6.10 -16.33
C PRO A 166 -3.84 5.05 -16.52
N VAL A 167 -4.23 3.91 -17.11
CA VAL A 167 -3.43 2.70 -17.32
C VAL A 167 -2.78 2.12 -16.05
N SER A 168 -3.18 0.90 -15.70
CA SER A 168 -2.42 0.00 -14.81
C SER A 168 -0.92 0.30 -14.90
N PHE A 169 -0.26 0.52 -13.76
CA PHE A 169 1.19 0.77 -13.74
C PHE A 169 1.96 -0.37 -14.42
N ALA A 170 1.40 -1.59 -14.46
CA ALA A 170 1.89 -2.70 -15.27
C ALA A 170 1.65 -2.47 -16.78
N GLY A 171 0.45 -2.05 -17.19
CA GLY A 171 0.12 -1.76 -18.59
C GLY A 171 0.88 -0.56 -19.21
N ALA A 172 1.16 0.49 -18.42
CA ALA A 172 1.93 1.65 -18.86
C ALA A 172 3.42 1.34 -19.01
N ARG A 173 4.00 0.58 -18.06
CA ARG A 173 5.42 0.17 -18.12
C ARG A 173 5.68 -0.90 -19.17
N ARG A 174 4.73 -1.80 -19.48
CA ARG A 174 4.88 -2.79 -20.57
C ARG A 174 5.07 -2.16 -21.95
N ARG A 175 4.40 -1.04 -22.26
CA ARG A 175 4.63 -0.33 -23.54
C ARG A 175 6.00 0.32 -23.62
N ALA A 176 6.52 0.81 -22.50
CA ALA A 176 7.86 1.37 -22.42
C ALA A 176 8.94 0.28 -22.48
N PHE A 177 8.75 -0.85 -21.80
CA PHE A 177 9.70 -1.96 -21.77
C PHE A 177 9.75 -2.71 -23.12
N ARG A 178 8.61 -2.98 -23.78
CA ARG A 178 8.58 -3.54 -25.14
C ARG A 178 9.38 -2.70 -26.15
N ARG A 179 9.41 -1.38 -25.96
CA ARG A 179 10.20 -0.45 -26.80
C ARG A 179 11.69 -0.44 -26.47
N ALA A 180 12.07 -0.78 -25.24
CA ALA A 180 13.45 -0.77 -24.78
C ALA A 180 14.16 -2.13 -24.88
N ALA A 181 13.42 -3.24 -24.91
CA ALA A 181 13.96 -4.59 -24.96
C ALA A 181 13.97 -5.22 -26.37
N LEU A 182 13.25 -4.63 -27.34
CA LEU A 182 13.16 -5.12 -28.73
C LEU A 182 13.84 -4.19 -29.76
N TYR A 183 14.65 -3.23 -29.31
CA TYR A 183 15.55 -2.41 -30.14
C TYR A 183 16.94 -2.32 -29.51
#